data_AF-A0AAV5V818-F1
#
_entry.id   AF-A0AAV5V818-F1
#
_cell.length_a   1.000
_cell.length_b   1.000
_cell.length_c   1.000
_cell.angle_alpha   90.00
_cell.angle_beta   90.00
_cell.angle_gamma   90.00
#
_symmetry.space_group_name_H-M   'P 1'
#
loop_
_entity.id
_entity.type
_entity.pdbx_description
1 polymer ?
#
loop_
_entity_poly.entity_id
_entity_poly.type
_entity_poly.pdbx_seq_one_letter_code
_entity_poly.pdbx_strand_id
1 'polypeptide(L)'
;MHDEWPLLEFADLNHTVLDLFPREAGEAVVSLLLSELVKDTQSNNKQQQLVVQTDEQIRWLIPVLNHSLWLPLSTEREYRSIHGAVHYYLHWLKALTSTIDPSIPRPLIETPEQYFRSILDALRSIFVRRKWVDSVSVERQAGLIENTLDAVKFITREAREKYQDEVWSRSLSFSLNCTDLLLAPPVLPGDVSCRIGSCVIDSLLSMWMHAVAEERIPSPSYWRTLTYLSSRWRHHVTVIESWSRKLLALSVLVMRSIYGVEYCNIPVADDSLRFFTSSAPAVTASLSCEIDIDERTKLLHDSWLNIFSLMSSPLEILNHTPSMENGSSEKIEREQQPLCFFLAVTTVQRMVDIFYGDNRVCISMNECERYLRSVAESTPPEPPPRRNGPSSDTRTLSSLSAGANIAVSVSSTSSSSGPSRTNSDMKAHRTTRMSDRSMKGGVPPPIAIHS
;
A
#
# COMPACT_ATOMS: atom_id res chain seq x y z
N MET A 1 20.17 -12.10 -9.06
CA MET A 1 21.16 -11.09 -9.50
C MET A 1 21.93 -10.52 -8.32
N HIS A 2 21.27 -9.89 -7.33
CA HIS A 2 21.95 -9.26 -6.19
C HIS A 2 22.15 -10.17 -4.98
N ASP A 3 22.12 -11.49 -5.18
CA ASP A 3 21.93 -12.47 -4.11
C ASP A 3 23.14 -12.64 -3.18
N GLU A 4 24.32 -12.22 -3.66
CA GLU A 4 25.59 -12.17 -2.94
C GLU A 4 25.69 -10.96 -1.98
N TRP A 5 24.81 -9.96 -2.11
CA TRP A 5 24.84 -8.75 -1.29
C TRP A 5 24.06 -8.93 0.03
N PRO A 6 24.52 -8.34 1.14
CA PRO A 6 23.78 -8.38 2.41
C PRO A 6 22.47 -7.61 2.30
N LEU A 7 21.48 -8.03 3.09
CA LEU A 7 20.25 -7.25 3.30
C LEU A 7 20.55 -6.01 4.15
N LEU A 8 19.72 -4.97 4.02
CA LEU A 8 19.79 -3.80 4.89
C LEU A 8 19.32 -4.17 6.30
N GLU A 9 20.12 -3.82 7.31
CA GLU A 9 19.71 -3.90 8.71
C GLU A 9 18.76 -2.76 9.05
N PHE A 10 17.59 -3.11 9.57
CA PHE A 10 16.60 -2.16 10.06
C PHE A 10 16.75 -2.01 11.58
N ALA A 11 17.01 -0.79 12.04
CA ALA A 11 17.04 -0.49 13.47
C ALA A 11 15.66 -0.75 14.10
N ASP A 12 15.63 -1.21 15.35
CA ASP A 12 14.38 -1.44 16.07
C ASP A 12 13.57 -0.14 16.30
N LEU A 13 12.32 -0.32 16.71
CA LEU A 13 11.45 0.77 17.17
C LEU A 13 11.80 1.11 18.63
N ASN A 14 12.61 2.14 18.82
CA ASN A 14 13.10 2.54 20.14
C ASN A 14 11.98 2.87 21.13
N HIS A 15 11.98 2.19 22.28
CA HIS A 15 11.19 2.57 23.45
C HIS A 15 11.62 3.93 23.99
N THR A 16 10.67 4.69 24.53
CA THR A 16 10.92 6.04 25.06
C THR A 16 11.19 6.01 26.56
N VAL A 17 11.87 7.03 27.08
CA VAL A 17 12.07 7.20 28.54
C VAL A 17 10.73 7.35 29.29
N LEU A 18 9.67 7.81 28.60
CA LEU A 18 8.32 7.89 29.18
C LEU A 18 7.65 6.51 29.33
N ASP A 19 8.14 5.48 28.63
CA ASP A 19 7.66 4.09 28.77
C ASP A 19 8.12 3.46 30.11
N LEU A 20 9.03 4.11 30.84
CA LEU A 20 9.44 3.77 32.21
C LEU A 20 8.48 4.30 33.29
N PHE A 21 7.51 5.13 32.91
CA PHE A 21 6.53 5.74 33.81
C PHE A 21 5.14 5.11 33.61
N PRO A 22 4.21 5.25 34.58
CA PRO A 22 2.81 4.86 34.38
C PRO A 22 2.23 5.55 33.15
N ARG A 23 1.55 4.77 32.30
CA ARG A 23 1.06 5.19 30.99
C ARG A 23 0.21 6.47 31.08
N GLU A 24 -0.65 6.54 32.08
CA GLU A 24 -1.56 7.65 32.34
C GLU A 24 -0.81 8.97 32.61
N ALA A 25 0.40 8.89 33.20
CA ALA A 25 1.25 10.06 33.44
C ALA A 25 1.95 10.51 32.15
N GLY A 26 2.42 9.57 31.32
CA GLY A 26 2.99 9.86 29.99
C GLY A 26 1.96 10.54 29.07
N GLU A 27 0.78 9.93 28.95
CA GLU A 27 -0.34 10.45 28.14
C GLU A 27 -0.81 11.83 28.64
N ALA A 28 -0.88 12.06 29.94
CA ALA A 28 -1.24 13.36 30.51
C ALA A 28 -0.20 14.46 30.22
N VAL A 29 1.09 14.17 30.42
CA VAL A 29 2.18 15.14 30.15
C VAL A 29 2.23 15.49 28.67
N VAL A 30 2.23 14.48 27.79
CA VAL A 30 2.27 14.67 26.34
C VAL A 30 1.06 15.45 25.83
N SER A 31 -0.16 15.08 26.26
CA SER A 31 -1.39 15.73 25.78
C SER A 31 -1.64 17.13 26.37
N LEU A 32 -0.88 17.55 27.39
CA LEU A 32 -0.81 18.95 27.85
C LEU A 32 0.21 19.74 27.03
N LEU A 33 1.46 19.27 26.94
CA LEU A 33 2.54 19.94 26.21
C LEU A 33 2.19 20.17 24.73
N LEU A 34 1.66 19.14 24.06
CA LEU A 34 1.19 19.28 22.68
C LEU A 34 -0.05 20.17 22.55
N SER A 35 -0.86 20.33 23.59
CA SER A 35 -1.98 21.28 23.54
C SER A 35 -1.52 22.73 23.61
N GLU A 36 -0.41 23.04 24.28
CA GLU A 36 0.20 24.38 24.21
C GLU A 36 0.93 24.60 22.88
N LEU A 37 1.75 23.65 22.42
CA LEU A 37 2.42 23.71 21.11
C LEU A 37 1.44 23.89 19.93
N VAL A 38 0.32 23.17 19.93
CA VAL A 38 -0.72 23.35 18.88
C VAL A 38 -1.42 24.71 19.00
N LYS A 39 -1.57 25.29 20.20
CA LYS A 39 -2.04 26.69 20.35
C LYS A 39 -1.01 27.67 19.79
N ASP A 40 0.27 27.50 20.06
CA ASP A 40 1.36 28.35 19.53
C ASP A 40 1.44 28.31 18.00
N THR A 41 1.03 27.20 17.39
CA THR A 41 0.95 27.05 15.93
C THR A 41 -0.25 27.79 15.33
N GLN A 42 -1.37 27.89 16.05
CA GLN A 42 -2.58 28.60 15.61
C GLN A 42 -2.64 30.07 16.05
N SER A 43 -1.91 30.43 17.10
CA SER A 43 -1.82 31.78 17.65
C SER A 43 -0.83 32.62 16.84
N ASN A 44 -1.34 33.55 16.04
CA ASN A 44 -0.53 34.46 15.22
C ASN A 44 0.27 35.51 16.04
N ASN A 45 0.33 35.33 17.37
CA ASN A 45 1.04 36.19 18.32
C ASN A 45 2.50 35.74 18.47
N LYS A 46 3.41 36.41 17.74
CA LYS A 46 4.88 36.22 17.80
C LYS A 46 5.53 36.41 19.20
N GLN A 47 4.74 36.73 20.23
CA GLN A 47 5.18 36.90 21.62
C GLN A 47 4.97 35.65 22.49
N GLN A 48 4.23 34.64 22.02
CA GLN A 48 3.94 33.43 22.81
C GLN A 48 4.45 32.13 22.19
N GLN A 49 4.86 32.12 20.91
CA GLN A 49 5.48 30.92 20.32
C GLN A 49 6.66 30.44 21.17
N LEU A 50 6.62 29.16 21.58
CA LEU A 50 7.74 28.43 22.14
C LEU A 50 8.90 28.38 21.13
N VAL A 51 9.73 29.43 21.12
CA VAL A 51 10.94 29.48 20.31
C VAL A 51 11.96 28.53 20.92
N VAL A 52 11.91 27.28 20.49
CA VAL A 52 12.94 26.27 20.73
C VAL A 52 14.23 26.79 20.10
N GLN A 53 15.20 27.20 20.92
CA GLN A 53 16.46 27.81 20.48
C GLN A 53 17.68 26.97 20.84
N THR A 54 17.61 26.14 21.88
CA THR A 54 18.77 25.35 22.34
C THR A 54 18.69 23.88 21.97
N ASP A 55 19.86 23.29 21.77
CA ASP A 55 20.08 21.89 21.44
C ASP A 55 19.52 20.95 22.55
N GLU A 56 19.60 21.39 23.81
CA GLU A 56 19.02 20.72 24.97
C GLU A 56 17.48 20.67 24.93
N GLN A 57 16.82 21.77 24.53
CA GLN A 57 15.35 21.82 24.39
C GLN A 57 14.86 20.81 23.35
N ILE A 58 15.60 20.64 22.25
CA ILE A 58 15.28 19.68 21.18
C ILE A 58 15.48 18.25 21.69
N ARG A 59 16.61 17.95 22.35
CA ARG A 59 16.85 16.63 22.95
C ARG A 59 15.82 16.23 24.02
N TRP A 60 15.25 17.20 24.73
CA TRP A 60 14.15 16.95 25.67
C TRP A 60 12.80 16.77 24.96
N LEU A 61 12.53 17.54 23.90
CA LEU A 61 11.25 17.50 23.18
C LEU A 61 11.11 16.26 22.29
N ILE A 62 12.19 15.72 21.73
CA ILE A 62 12.15 14.49 20.88
C ILE A 62 11.53 13.29 21.62
N PRO A 63 11.93 12.92 22.86
CA PRO A 63 11.26 11.86 23.63
C PRO A 63 9.76 12.09 23.86
N VAL A 64 9.33 13.33 24.10
CA VAL A 64 7.91 13.70 24.29
C VAL A 64 7.13 13.52 22.99
N LEU A 65 7.68 13.96 21.86
CA LEU A 65 7.11 13.78 20.53
C LEU A 65 7.10 12.30 20.12
N ASN A 66 8.16 11.53 20.37
CA ASN A 66 8.21 10.08 20.14
C ASN A 66 7.08 9.35 20.88
N HIS A 67 6.91 9.59 22.18
CA HIS A 67 5.85 8.94 22.96
C HIS A 67 4.45 9.36 22.48
N SER A 68 4.31 10.59 21.97
CA SER A 68 3.04 11.05 21.38
C SER A 68 2.60 10.25 20.15
N LEU A 69 3.54 9.74 19.34
CA LEU A 69 3.20 8.92 18.18
C LEU A 69 2.64 7.54 18.59
N TRP A 70 2.93 7.07 19.80
CA TRP A 70 2.43 5.79 20.35
C TRP A 70 1.05 5.88 21.00
N LEU A 71 0.45 7.09 21.11
CA LEU A 71 -0.91 7.28 21.62
C LEU A 71 -1.96 6.48 20.80
N PRO A 72 -3.08 6.07 21.41
CA PRO A 72 -4.22 5.54 20.67
C PRO A 72 -4.87 6.63 19.80
N LEU A 73 -5.42 6.29 18.65
CA LEU A 73 -6.12 7.24 17.74
C LEU A 73 -7.61 7.41 18.06
N SER A 74 -8.10 6.78 19.12
CA SER A 74 -9.52 6.69 19.46
C SER A 74 -10.14 8.06 19.77
N THR A 75 -9.48 8.88 20.60
CA THR A 75 -9.99 10.19 21.00
C THR A 75 -9.49 11.29 20.08
N GLU A 76 -10.38 12.24 19.75
CA GLU A 76 -10.07 13.44 18.97
C GLU A 76 -8.91 14.27 19.56
N ARG A 77 -8.73 14.26 20.89
CA ARG A 77 -7.58 14.91 21.56
C ARG A 77 -6.26 14.22 21.22
N GLU A 78 -6.25 12.89 21.22
CA GLU A 78 -5.05 12.07 20.97
C GLU A 78 -4.65 12.16 19.50
N TYR A 79 -5.63 12.10 18.59
CA TYR A 79 -5.42 12.38 17.16
C TYR A 79 -4.77 13.75 16.92
N ARG A 80 -5.24 14.82 17.60
CA ARG A 80 -4.62 16.16 17.51
C ARG A 80 -3.20 16.20 18.06
N SER A 81 -2.90 15.45 19.12
CA SER A 81 -1.53 15.30 19.63
C SER A 81 -0.62 14.61 18.61
N ILE A 82 -1.02 13.46 18.08
CA ILE A 82 -0.25 12.72 17.06
C ILE A 82 -0.06 13.61 15.80
N HIS A 83 -1.14 14.18 15.26
CA HIS A 83 -1.08 15.07 14.09
C HIS A 83 -0.18 16.29 14.35
N GLY A 84 -0.24 16.87 15.55
CA GLY A 84 0.66 17.96 15.95
C GLY A 84 2.12 17.53 15.91
N ALA A 85 2.47 16.39 16.51
CA ALA A 85 3.84 15.89 16.53
C ALA A 85 4.37 15.52 15.13
N VAL A 86 3.54 14.89 14.29
CA VAL A 86 3.86 14.63 12.88
C VAL A 86 4.10 15.95 12.14
N HIS A 87 3.24 16.95 12.33
CA HIS A 87 3.42 18.27 11.71
C HIS A 87 4.73 18.95 12.16
N TYR A 88 5.06 18.92 13.44
CA TYR A 88 6.34 19.45 13.95
C TYR A 88 7.54 18.73 13.34
N TYR A 89 7.51 17.40 13.30
CA TYR A 89 8.59 16.62 12.69
C TYR A 89 8.77 16.91 11.20
N LEU A 90 7.69 16.88 10.41
CA LEU A 90 7.76 17.17 8.98
C LEU A 90 8.17 18.63 8.70
N HIS A 91 7.77 19.59 9.56
CA HIS A 91 8.24 20.96 9.49
C HIS A 91 9.74 21.09 9.82
N TRP A 92 10.23 20.37 10.83
CA TRP A 92 11.65 20.32 11.19
C TRP A 92 12.52 19.71 10.08
N LEU A 93 12.03 18.67 9.38
CA LEU A 93 12.78 18.06 8.27
C LEU A 93 13.01 19.02 7.09
N LYS A 94 12.21 20.10 6.95
CA LYS A 94 12.46 21.16 5.95
C LYS A 94 13.81 21.84 6.10
N ALA A 95 14.50 21.72 7.25
CA ALA A 95 15.86 22.25 7.46
C ALA A 95 16.88 21.79 6.39
N LEU A 96 16.64 20.61 5.78
CA LEU A 96 17.43 20.06 4.68
C LEU A 96 17.16 20.71 3.32
N THR A 97 16.00 21.34 3.14
CA THR A 97 15.57 21.90 1.85
C THR A 97 16.21 23.26 1.57
N SER A 98 16.23 23.66 0.30
CA SER A 98 16.79 24.97 -0.09
C SER A 98 16.13 26.14 0.66
N THR A 99 14.80 26.12 0.80
CA THR A 99 14.00 27.13 1.53
C THR A 99 13.80 26.78 3.01
N ILE A 100 14.66 27.33 3.88
CA ILE A 100 14.51 27.18 5.34
C ILE A 100 13.47 28.16 5.87
N ASP A 101 12.42 27.64 6.52
CA ASP A 101 11.45 28.44 7.27
C ASP A 101 12.10 29.09 8.51
N PRO A 102 11.86 30.39 8.81
CA PRO A 102 12.51 31.09 9.92
C PRO A 102 12.05 30.66 11.32
N SER A 103 11.08 29.75 11.41
CA SER A 103 10.61 29.10 12.64
C SER A 103 11.39 27.83 13.03
N ILE A 104 12.33 27.38 12.19
CA ILE A 104 13.12 26.17 12.45
C ILE A 104 14.25 26.47 13.46
N PRO A 105 14.41 25.67 14.54
CA PRO A 105 15.49 25.87 15.52
C PRO A 105 16.90 25.77 14.93
N ARG A 106 17.81 26.64 15.37
CA ARG A 106 19.20 26.68 14.87
C ARG A 106 19.95 25.34 14.93
N PRO A 107 19.86 24.52 16.00
CA PRO A 107 20.61 23.27 16.06
C PRO A 107 20.21 22.26 14.98
N LEU A 108 18.97 22.30 14.48
CA LEU A 108 18.54 21.48 13.32
C LEU A 108 19.09 22.03 11.99
N ILE A 109 19.37 23.33 11.90
CA ILE A 109 20.02 23.94 10.72
C ILE A 109 21.53 23.67 10.74
N GLU A 110 22.13 23.59 11.93
CA GLU A 110 23.55 23.31 12.14
C GLU A 110 23.89 21.81 11.99
N THR A 111 23.01 20.90 12.42
CA THR A 111 23.23 19.44 12.38
C THR A 111 22.04 18.64 11.79
N PRO A 112 21.53 18.99 10.59
CA PRO A 112 20.28 18.43 10.06
C PRO A 112 20.29 16.92 9.86
N GLU A 113 21.42 16.34 9.44
CA GLU A 113 21.58 14.90 9.16
C GLU A 113 21.25 14.02 10.39
N GLN A 114 21.78 14.38 11.55
CA GLN A 114 21.58 13.63 12.81
C GLN A 114 20.11 13.67 13.24
N TYR A 115 19.49 14.86 13.15
CA TYR A 115 18.09 15.03 13.49
C TYR A 115 17.15 14.36 12.47
N PHE A 116 17.46 14.45 11.17
CA PHE A 116 16.69 13.80 10.11
C PHE A 116 16.59 12.28 10.29
N ARG A 117 17.71 11.61 10.56
CA ARG A 117 17.70 10.17 10.87
C ARG A 117 16.81 9.84 12.07
N SER A 118 17.02 10.54 13.20
CA SER A 118 16.25 10.33 14.43
C SER A 118 14.74 10.53 14.23
N ILE A 119 14.36 11.54 13.44
CA ILE A 119 12.97 11.88 13.16
C ILE A 119 12.33 10.88 12.19
N LEU A 120 13.02 10.46 11.12
CA LEU A 120 12.54 9.34 10.28
C LEU A 120 12.39 8.06 11.10
N ASP A 121 13.40 7.73 11.93
CA ASP A 121 13.37 6.53 12.77
C ASP A 121 12.17 6.52 13.74
N ALA A 122 11.71 7.70 14.19
CA ALA A 122 10.50 7.88 15.01
C ALA A 122 9.19 7.81 14.21
N LEU A 123 9.13 8.44 13.02
CA LEU A 123 7.93 8.47 12.16
C LEU A 123 7.49 7.07 11.71
N ARG A 124 8.40 6.08 11.67
CA ARG A 124 8.07 4.66 11.43
C ARG A 124 7.01 4.11 12.38
N SER A 125 6.90 4.64 13.61
CA SER A 125 5.88 4.22 14.58
C SER A 125 4.43 4.39 14.07
N ILE A 126 4.21 5.30 13.11
CA ILE A 126 2.92 5.57 12.47
C ILE A 126 2.54 4.47 11.46
N PHE A 127 3.54 3.76 10.92
CA PHE A 127 3.38 2.66 9.97
C PHE A 127 3.25 1.30 10.67
N VAL A 128 3.40 1.25 11.99
CA VAL A 128 3.08 0.06 12.79
C VAL A 128 1.57 -0.19 12.71
N ARG A 129 1.18 -1.39 12.29
CA ARG A 129 -0.23 -1.82 12.30
C ARG A 129 -0.78 -1.86 13.72
N ARG A 130 -1.91 -1.16 13.92
CA ARG A 130 -2.63 -1.09 15.20
C ARG A 130 -4.07 -1.52 14.95
N LYS A 131 -4.57 -2.43 15.79
CA LYS A 131 -5.94 -2.94 15.69
C LYS A 131 -6.93 -1.87 16.15
N TRP A 132 -7.65 -1.27 15.21
CA TRP A 132 -8.72 -0.31 15.50
C TRP A 132 -10.06 -1.01 15.63
N VAL A 133 -10.92 -0.48 16.51
CA VAL A 133 -12.31 -0.95 16.69
C VAL A 133 -13.27 -0.20 15.75
N ASP A 134 -12.85 0.99 15.32
CA ASP A 134 -13.61 1.95 14.52
C ASP A 134 -12.89 2.32 13.22
N SER A 135 -13.64 2.47 12.13
CA SER A 135 -13.11 2.88 10.83
C SER A 135 -12.56 4.31 10.81
N VAL A 136 -12.95 5.16 11.76
CA VAL A 136 -12.45 6.55 11.86
C VAL A 136 -10.98 6.57 12.26
N SER A 137 -10.56 5.72 13.20
CA SER A 137 -9.15 5.57 13.60
C SER A 137 -8.29 4.95 12.48
N VAL A 138 -8.86 4.04 11.66
CA VAL A 138 -8.19 3.53 10.44
C VAL A 138 -7.92 4.67 9.46
N GLU A 139 -8.93 5.50 9.16
CA GLU A 139 -8.81 6.62 8.21
C GLU A 139 -7.88 7.72 8.74
N ARG A 140 -7.92 8.01 10.06
CA ARG A 140 -6.96 8.90 10.73
C ARG A 140 -5.52 8.39 10.56
N GLN A 141 -5.26 7.09 10.72
CA GLN A 141 -3.91 6.54 10.52
C GLN A 141 -3.51 6.60 9.05
N ALA A 142 -4.42 6.31 8.12
CA ALA A 142 -4.17 6.39 6.68
C ALA A 142 -3.77 7.81 6.24
N GLY A 143 -4.51 8.85 6.65
CA GLY A 143 -4.18 10.25 6.31
C GLY A 143 -2.87 10.74 6.93
N LEU A 144 -2.49 10.25 8.12
CA LEU A 144 -1.17 10.51 8.73
C LEU A 144 -0.05 9.83 7.94
N ILE A 145 -0.27 8.63 7.43
CA ILE A 145 0.67 7.90 6.56
C ILE A 145 0.84 8.64 5.22
N GLU A 146 -0.25 9.05 4.56
CA GLU A 146 -0.22 9.81 3.29
C GLU A 146 0.57 11.11 3.42
N ASN A 147 0.23 11.95 4.41
CA ASN A 147 0.93 13.19 4.70
C ASN A 147 2.43 12.97 4.98
N THR A 148 2.77 11.91 5.72
CA THR A 148 4.17 11.56 6.01
C THR A 148 4.92 11.12 4.75
N LEU A 149 4.31 10.28 3.91
CA LEU A 149 4.92 9.83 2.65
C LEU A 149 5.13 10.99 1.67
N ASP A 150 4.14 11.86 1.49
CA ASP A 150 4.24 12.97 0.54
C ASP A 150 5.23 14.06 1.00
N ALA A 151 5.26 14.36 2.29
CA ALA A 151 6.29 15.23 2.84
C ALA A 151 7.70 14.63 2.69
N VAL A 152 7.90 13.34 2.98
CA VAL A 152 9.21 12.68 2.80
C VAL A 152 9.63 12.64 1.32
N LYS A 153 8.72 12.36 0.37
CA LYS A 153 8.99 12.48 -1.07
C LYS A 153 9.47 13.89 -1.45
N PHE A 154 8.76 14.91 -0.97
CA PHE A 154 9.08 16.32 -1.23
C PHE A 154 10.46 16.70 -0.65
N ILE A 155 10.70 16.42 0.63
CA ILE A 155 11.97 16.71 1.31
C ILE A 155 13.14 15.99 0.62
N THR A 156 12.93 14.76 0.14
CA THR A 156 13.98 13.97 -0.53
C THR A 156 14.41 14.59 -1.87
N ARG A 157 13.48 15.21 -2.61
CA ARG A 157 13.75 15.86 -3.89
C ARG A 157 14.27 17.29 -3.74
N GLU A 158 13.71 18.05 -2.81
CA GLU A 158 14.08 19.47 -2.56
C GLU A 158 15.28 19.62 -1.59
N ALA A 159 15.91 18.52 -1.18
CA ALA A 159 17.10 18.51 -0.36
C ALA A 159 18.28 19.21 -1.05
N ARG A 160 18.99 20.04 -0.30
CA ARG A 160 20.23 20.70 -0.73
C ARG A 160 21.25 19.66 -1.17
N GLU A 161 21.91 19.90 -2.30
CA GLU A 161 22.92 19.03 -2.94
C GLU A 161 23.88 18.35 -1.93
N LYS A 162 24.47 19.13 -1.02
CA LYS A 162 25.36 18.66 0.08
C LYS A 162 24.81 17.44 0.85
N TYR A 163 23.49 17.38 1.05
CA TYR A 163 22.82 16.38 1.88
C TYR A 163 22.12 15.28 1.07
N GLN A 164 22.10 15.36 -0.27
CA GLN A 164 21.24 14.49 -1.07
C GLN A 164 21.53 12.99 -0.88
N ASP A 165 22.79 12.55 -0.84
CA ASP A 165 23.11 11.12 -0.73
C ASP A 165 22.62 10.48 0.57
N GLU A 166 22.85 11.13 1.72
CA GLU A 166 22.35 10.66 3.02
C GLU A 166 20.82 10.76 3.08
N VAL A 167 20.22 11.81 2.49
CA VAL A 167 18.76 11.97 2.43
C VAL A 167 18.10 10.88 1.60
N TRP A 168 18.57 10.61 0.37
CA TRP A 168 18.07 9.53 -0.48
C TRP A 168 18.27 8.16 0.18
N SER A 169 19.46 7.88 0.72
CA SER A 169 19.78 6.64 1.42
C SER A 169 18.79 6.36 2.57
N ARG A 170 18.60 7.33 3.47
CA ARG A 170 17.68 7.19 4.61
C ARG A 170 16.22 7.14 4.17
N SER A 171 15.78 7.96 3.21
CA SER A 171 14.39 7.94 2.72
C SER A 171 14.02 6.63 2.02
N LEU A 172 14.92 6.04 1.24
CA LEU A 172 14.72 4.72 0.64
C LEU A 172 14.66 3.62 1.73
N SER A 173 15.57 3.65 2.71
CA SER A 173 15.58 2.70 3.83
C SER A 173 14.33 2.83 4.71
N PHE A 174 13.88 4.06 4.97
CA PHE A 174 12.61 4.36 5.67
C PHE A 174 11.42 3.81 4.88
N SER A 175 11.36 4.06 3.57
CA SER A 175 10.27 3.61 2.71
C SER A 175 10.16 2.07 2.67
N LEU A 176 11.28 1.35 2.55
CA LEU A 176 11.31 -0.12 2.64
C LEU A 176 10.78 -0.63 4.00
N ASN A 177 11.28 -0.07 5.10
CA ASN A 177 10.94 -0.46 6.46
C ASN A 177 9.45 -0.22 6.75
N CYS A 178 8.97 0.99 6.48
CA CYS A 178 7.55 1.37 6.58
C CYS A 178 6.62 0.49 5.73
N THR A 179 7.11 0.00 4.58
CA THR A 179 6.34 -0.93 3.74
C THR A 179 6.28 -2.33 4.36
N ASP A 180 7.37 -2.85 4.95
CA ASP A 180 7.33 -4.17 5.63
C ASP A 180 6.50 -4.12 6.93
N LEU A 181 6.56 -3.04 7.70
CA LEU A 181 5.71 -2.86 8.89
C LEU A 181 4.20 -2.98 8.58
N LEU A 182 3.78 -2.50 7.40
CA LEU A 182 2.40 -2.56 6.92
C LEU A 182 2.05 -3.84 6.15
N LEU A 183 2.96 -4.37 5.35
CA LEU A 183 2.68 -5.43 4.35
C LEU A 183 3.34 -6.80 4.65
N ALA A 184 4.05 -6.95 5.77
CA ALA A 184 4.46 -8.26 6.27
C ALA A 184 3.25 -9.07 6.77
N PRO A 185 3.26 -10.42 6.65
CA PRO A 185 2.25 -11.25 7.30
C PRO A 185 2.30 -11.08 8.83
N PRO A 186 1.22 -11.40 9.57
CA PRO A 186 -0.08 -11.91 9.10
C PRO A 186 -1.02 -10.79 8.62
N VAL A 187 -1.86 -11.05 7.61
CA VAL A 187 -2.89 -10.09 7.16
C VAL A 187 -4.06 -10.04 8.13
N LEU A 188 -4.45 -8.83 8.55
CA LEU A 188 -5.58 -8.59 9.44
C LEU A 188 -6.78 -8.02 8.65
N PRO A 189 -8.01 -8.52 8.82
CA PRO A 189 -9.20 -7.95 8.17
C PRO A 189 -9.48 -6.52 8.66
N GLY A 190 -9.65 -5.59 7.72
CA GLY A 190 -10.03 -4.20 8.02
C GLY A 190 -8.90 -3.33 8.59
N ASP A 191 -7.68 -3.87 8.67
CA ASP A 191 -6.50 -3.15 9.15
C ASP A 191 -6.07 -2.04 8.18
N VAL A 192 -5.28 -1.09 8.65
CA VAL A 192 -4.84 0.08 7.86
C VAL A 192 -4.15 -0.30 6.54
N SER A 193 -3.45 -1.44 6.47
CA SER A 193 -2.80 -1.91 5.24
C SER A 193 -3.80 -2.27 4.12
N CYS A 194 -5.05 -2.64 4.44
CA CYS A 194 -6.10 -2.81 3.44
C CYS A 194 -6.56 -1.46 2.84
N ARG A 195 -6.48 -0.36 3.61
CA ARG A 195 -6.88 0.99 3.18
C ARG A 195 -5.77 1.72 2.42
N ILE A 196 -4.51 1.53 2.81
CA ILE A 196 -3.37 2.33 2.33
C ILE A 196 -2.28 1.54 1.60
N GLY A 197 -2.36 0.21 1.54
CA GLY A 197 -1.30 -0.64 0.99
C GLY A 197 -0.89 -0.30 -0.45
N SER A 198 -1.84 0.06 -1.32
CA SER A 198 -1.58 0.53 -2.68
C SER A 198 -0.82 1.86 -2.72
N CYS A 199 -1.22 2.84 -1.90
CA CYS A 199 -0.53 4.13 -1.80
C CYS A 199 0.91 3.97 -1.30
N VAL A 200 1.14 3.07 -0.32
CA VAL A 200 2.47 2.80 0.23
C VAL A 200 3.39 2.15 -0.80
N ILE A 201 2.95 1.07 -1.46
CA ILE A 201 3.79 0.39 -2.47
C ILE A 201 4.00 1.25 -3.73
N ASP A 202 3.00 2.04 -4.15
CA ASP A 202 3.18 3.02 -5.23
C ASP A 202 4.15 4.13 -4.83
N SER A 203 4.13 4.58 -3.57
CA SER A 203 5.07 5.56 -3.03
C SER A 203 6.50 5.02 -2.99
N LEU A 204 6.68 3.77 -2.55
CA LEU A 204 7.98 3.08 -2.56
C LEU A 204 8.50 2.93 -3.99
N LEU A 205 7.74 2.29 -4.88
CA LEU A 205 8.16 2.06 -6.26
C LEU A 205 8.40 3.37 -7.03
N SER A 206 7.64 4.44 -6.73
CA SER A 206 7.85 5.74 -7.36
C SER A 206 9.08 6.46 -6.83
N MET A 207 9.34 6.47 -5.52
CA MET A 207 10.64 6.97 -5.00
C MET A 207 11.81 6.16 -5.56
N TRP A 208 11.64 4.85 -5.73
CA TRP A 208 12.67 3.98 -6.29
C TRP A 208 13.04 4.37 -7.72
N MET A 209 12.05 4.63 -8.59
CA MET A 209 12.34 5.06 -9.96
C MET A 209 12.99 6.45 -10.05
N HIS A 210 12.61 7.40 -9.16
CA HIS A 210 13.32 8.68 -9.06
C HIS A 210 14.76 8.47 -8.58
N ALA A 211 15.00 7.58 -7.61
CA ALA A 211 16.36 7.28 -7.15
C ALA A 211 17.24 6.61 -8.22
N VAL A 212 16.67 5.86 -9.17
CA VAL A 212 17.39 5.42 -10.38
C VAL A 212 17.72 6.61 -11.28
N ALA A 213 16.74 7.48 -11.57
CA ALA A 213 16.90 8.60 -12.49
C ALA A 213 17.90 9.67 -12.01
N GLU A 214 18.04 9.83 -10.69
CA GLU A 214 19.02 10.72 -10.04
C GLU A 214 20.34 9.97 -9.70
N GLU A 215 20.45 8.67 -10.02
CA GLU A 215 21.55 7.76 -9.69
C GLU A 215 21.88 7.59 -8.18
N ARG A 216 20.97 8.02 -7.29
CA ARG A 216 21.13 8.04 -5.82
C ARG A 216 20.78 6.71 -5.12
N ILE A 217 20.90 5.55 -5.78
CA ILE A 217 20.75 4.24 -5.11
C ILE A 217 22.08 3.86 -4.43
N PRO A 218 22.18 3.81 -3.08
CA PRO A 218 23.50 3.79 -2.43
C PRO A 218 24.31 2.50 -2.59
N SER A 219 23.66 1.36 -2.82
CA SER A 219 24.34 0.07 -3.05
C SER A 219 23.38 -1.01 -3.60
N PRO A 220 23.89 -2.10 -4.22
CA PRO A 220 23.06 -3.22 -4.67
C PRO A 220 22.27 -3.92 -3.54
N SER A 221 22.69 -3.78 -2.27
CA SER A 221 21.93 -4.21 -1.10
C SER A 221 20.52 -3.61 -1.04
N TYR A 222 20.30 -2.41 -1.57
CA TYR A 222 18.96 -1.81 -1.68
C TYR A 222 18.07 -2.64 -2.62
N TRP A 223 18.55 -2.97 -3.83
CA TRP A 223 17.81 -3.85 -4.75
C TRP A 223 17.60 -5.25 -4.17
N ARG A 224 18.64 -5.85 -3.56
CA ARG A 224 18.54 -7.14 -2.87
C ARG A 224 17.46 -7.13 -1.79
N THR A 225 17.40 -6.07 -0.99
CA THR A 225 16.41 -5.90 0.07
C THR A 225 15.01 -5.70 -0.51
N LEU A 226 14.84 -4.85 -1.55
CA LEU A 226 13.56 -4.69 -2.23
C LEU A 226 13.05 -6.02 -2.81
N THR A 227 13.91 -6.84 -3.43
CA THR A 227 13.54 -8.17 -3.94
C THR A 227 13.10 -9.10 -2.82
N TYR A 228 13.86 -9.17 -1.72
CA TYR A 228 13.53 -10.00 -0.55
C TYR A 228 12.21 -9.59 0.12
N LEU A 229 11.99 -8.29 0.32
CA LEU A 229 10.78 -7.77 0.93
C LEU A 229 9.56 -7.89 0.00
N SER A 230 9.71 -7.57 -1.29
CA SER A 230 8.64 -7.81 -2.29
C SER A 230 8.22 -9.28 -2.33
N SER A 231 9.15 -10.21 -2.07
CA SER A 231 8.85 -11.64 -1.95
C SER A 231 8.01 -12.01 -0.72
N ARG A 232 8.12 -11.25 0.38
CA ARG A 232 7.27 -11.41 1.57
C ARG A 232 5.86 -10.88 1.33
N TRP A 233 5.73 -9.78 0.57
CA TRP A 233 4.46 -9.06 0.37
C TRP A 233 3.56 -9.63 -0.76
N ARG A 234 3.98 -10.70 -1.46
CA ARG A 234 3.25 -11.28 -2.62
C ARG A 234 1.80 -11.71 -2.34
N HIS A 235 1.47 -11.93 -1.08
CA HIS A 235 0.14 -12.28 -0.62
C HIS A 235 -0.84 -11.08 -0.64
N HIS A 236 -0.33 -9.85 -0.72
CA HIS A 236 -1.14 -8.64 -0.90
C HIS A 236 -1.41 -8.36 -2.39
N VAL A 237 -2.69 -8.44 -2.76
CA VAL A 237 -3.20 -8.10 -4.10
C VAL A 237 -2.67 -6.76 -4.64
N THR A 238 -2.70 -5.70 -3.82
CA THR A 238 -2.28 -4.34 -4.23
C THR A 238 -0.81 -4.28 -4.64
N VAL A 239 0.06 -5.11 -4.03
CA VAL A 239 1.48 -5.18 -4.39
C VAL A 239 1.65 -5.76 -5.79
N ILE A 240 0.86 -6.79 -6.13
CA ILE A 240 0.87 -7.36 -7.47
C ILE A 240 0.32 -6.36 -8.51
N GLU A 241 -0.78 -5.66 -8.24
CA GLU A 241 -1.32 -4.63 -9.15
C GLU A 241 -0.33 -3.47 -9.39
N SER A 242 0.33 -2.98 -8.34
CA SER A 242 1.35 -1.92 -8.42
C SER A 242 2.63 -2.34 -9.14
N TRP A 243 3.16 -3.52 -8.82
CA TRP A 243 4.27 -4.13 -9.56
C TRP A 243 3.92 -4.28 -11.04
N SER A 244 2.72 -4.77 -11.34
CA SER A 244 2.24 -4.99 -12.70
C SER A 244 2.13 -3.69 -13.50
N ARG A 245 1.56 -2.63 -12.91
CA ARG A 245 1.53 -1.29 -13.53
C ARG A 245 2.93 -0.81 -13.89
N LYS A 246 3.86 -0.86 -12.93
CA LYS A 246 5.25 -0.38 -13.12
C LYS A 246 5.99 -1.20 -14.19
N LEU A 247 5.85 -2.53 -14.14
CA LEU A 247 6.50 -3.46 -15.06
C LEU A 247 5.96 -3.35 -16.50
N LEU A 248 4.65 -3.23 -16.68
CA LEU A 248 4.04 -3.05 -18.00
C LEU A 248 4.40 -1.68 -18.59
N ALA A 249 4.41 -0.62 -17.78
CA ALA A 249 4.87 0.70 -18.22
C ALA A 249 6.35 0.69 -18.64
N LEU A 250 7.24 0.10 -17.84
CA LEU A 250 8.64 -0.10 -18.21
C LEU A 250 8.79 -0.97 -19.48
N SER A 251 7.93 -1.99 -19.66
CA SER A 251 7.96 -2.85 -20.86
C SER A 251 7.62 -2.08 -22.14
N VAL A 252 6.64 -1.17 -22.11
CA VAL A 252 6.33 -0.28 -23.25
C VAL A 252 7.53 0.62 -23.58
N LEU A 253 8.21 1.16 -22.57
CA LEU A 253 9.39 2.02 -22.77
C LEU A 253 10.58 1.24 -23.33
N VAL A 254 10.81 0.01 -22.86
CA VAL A 254 11.83 -0.91 -23.41
C VAL A 254 11.51 -1.30 -24.87
N MET A 255 10.25 -1.54 -25.23
CA MET A 255 9.91 -1.80 -26.64
C MET A 255 10.12 -0.55 -27.51
N ARG A 256 9.89 0.66 -26.97
CA ARG A 256 10.16 1.92 -27.69
C ARG A 256 11.65 2.24 -27.85
N SER A 257 12.51 1.86 -26.90
CA SER A 257 13.97 2.01 -27.09
C SER A 257 14.52 1.05 -28.14
N ILE A 258 13.95 -0.15 -28.27
CA ILE A 258 14.38 -1.17 -29.24
C ILE A 258 13.80 -0.94 -30.64
N TYR A 259 12.49 -0.66 -30.75
CA TYR A 259 11.76 -0.61 -32.02
C TYR A 259 11.34 0.80 -32.47
N GLY A 260 11.63 1.84 -31.67
CA GLY A 260 11.30 3.24 -31.94
C GLY A 260 10.03 3.72 -31.24
N VAL A 261 9.92 5.04 -31.08
CA VAL A 261 8.89 5.70 -30.23
C VAL A 261 7.44 5.46 -30.64
N GLU A 262 7.18 5.18 -31.92
CA GLU A 262 5.84 4.85 -32.45
C GLU A 262 5.38 3.42 -32.09
N TYR A 263 6.29 2.56 -31.60
CA TYR A 263 5.97 1.20 -31.20
C TYR A 263 5.19 1.19 -29.86
N CYS A 264 4.17 0.33 -29.77
CA CYS A 264 3.23 0.27 -28.65
C CYS A 264 2.76 1.66 -28.20
N ASN A 265 1.87 2.32 -28.96
CA ASN A 265 1.30 3.63 -28.63
C ASN A 265 0.25 3.56 -27.49
N ILE A 266 0.70 3.06 -26.35
CA ILE A 266 -0.02 2.99 -25.08
C ILE A 266 0.46 4.16 -24.21
N PRO A 267 -0.43 4.99 -23.62
CA PRO A 267 -0.02 6.12 -22.80
C PRO A 267 0.57 5.64 -21.46
N VAL A 268 1.80 6.05 -21.17
CA VAL A 268 2.45 5.86 -19.86
C VAL A 268 2.19 7.11 -19.01
N ALA A 269 1.24 7.02 -18.08
CA ALA A 269 0.82 8.13 -17.21
C ALA A 269 1.59 8.17 -15.86
N ASP A 270 2.67 7.39 -15.73
CA ASP A 270 3.46 7.30 -14.50
C ASP A 270 4.55 8.39 -14.48
N ASP A 271 4.32 9.46 -13.72
CA ASP A 271 5.25 10.59 -13.63
C ASP A 271 6.66 10.19 -13.13
N SER A 272 6.80 9.08 -12.38
CA SER A 272 8.11 8.59 -11.93
C SER A 272 8.94 7.93 -13.04
N LEU A 273 8.34 7.66 -14.21
CA LEU A 273 9.03 7.13 -15.38
C LEU A 273 9.37 8.22 -16.42
N ARG A 274 9.02 9.49 -16.16
CA ARG A 274 9.25 10.62 -17.09
C ARG A 274 10.67 10.70 -17.65
N PHE A 275 11.67 10.46 -16.81
CA PHE A 275 13.08 10.44 -17.19
C PHE A 275 13.33 9.57 -18.44
N PHE A 276 12.77 8.36 -18.45
CA PHE A 276 12.87 7.41 -19.56
C PHE A 276 11.95 7.75 -20.75
N THR A 277 10.86 8.50 -20.54
CA THR A 277 9.95 8.92 -21.63
C THR A 277 10.51 10.05 -22.51
N SER A 278 11.57 10.75 -22.06
CA SER A 278 12.03 12.00 -22.68
C SER A 278 12.86 11.78 -23.95
N SER A 279 12.18 11.40 -25.03
CA SER A 279 12.70 11.45 -26.41
C SER A 279 12.56 12.86 -26.99
N ALA A 280 13.20 13.85 -26.36
CA ALA A 280 13.10 15.26 -26.73
C ALA A 280 14.48 15.84 -27.10
N PRO A 281 14.68 16.39 -28.31
CA PRO A 281 15.95 17.00 -28.69
C PRO A 281 16.12 18.40 -28.09
N ALA A 282 17.17 18.59 -27.30
CA ALA A 282 17.97 19.82 -27.16
C ALA A 282 17.29 21.21 -26.99
N VAL A 283 16.03 21.32 -26.54
CA VAL A 283 15.36 22.63 -26.33
C VAL A 283 14.62 22.74 -24.98
N THR A 284 15.21 22.22 -23.90
CA THR A 284 14.92 22.66 -22.50
C THR A 284 16.05 22.23 -21.54
N ALA A 285 17.31 22.43 -21.95
CA ALA A 285 18.47 22.23 -21.09
C ALA A 285 18.56 23.32 -20.01
N SER A 286 17.76 23.19 -18.95
CA SER A 286 17.76 24.06 -17.79
C SER A 286 17.95 23.25 -16.49
N LEU A 287 19.22 22.93 -16.22
CA LEU A 287 19.77 22.57 -14.90
C LEU A 287 19.34 21.22 -14.30
N SER A 288 19.61 20.10 -14.98
CA SER A 288 20.03 18.82 -14.36
C SER A 288 20.67 17.89 -15.39
N CYS A 289 21.73 17.18 -15.00
CA CYS A 289 22.48 16.12 -15.70
C CYS A 289 22.13 15.81 -17.20
N GLU A 290 23.05 16.13 -18.12
CA GLU A 290 23.01 15.65 -19.51
C GLU A 290 23.48 14.18 -19.60
N ILE A 291 22.71 13.26 -19.01
CA ILE A 291 22.95 11.80 -19.09
C ILE A 291 22.72 11.32 -20.53
N ASP A 292 23.70 10.59 -21.06
CA ASP A 292 23.72 10.06 -22.43
C ASP A 292 22.52 9.14 -22.72
N ILE A 293 22.13 9.07 -23.99
CA ILE A 293 20.99 8.29 -24.45
C ILE A 293 21.26 6.79 -24.22
N ASP A 294 22.49 6.33 -24.44
CA ASP A 294 22.89 4.94 -24.21
C ASP A 294 22.87 4.59 -22.71
N GLU A 295 23.32 5.49 -21.83
CA GLU A 295 23.32 5.31 -20.38
C GLU A 295 21.89 5.31 -19.81
N ARG A 296 21.04 6.25 -20.24
CA ARG A 296 19.61 6.26 -19.92
C ARG A 296 18.88 5.00 -20.39
N THR A 297 19.25 4.50 -21.57
CA THR A 297 18.67 3.26 -22.14
C THR A 297 19.13 2.04 -21.34
N LYS A 298 20.40 1.98 -20.94
CA LYS A 298 20.90 0.96 -20.01
C LYS A 298 20.16 1.00 -18.66
N LEU A 299 20.03 2.17 -18.04
CA LEU A 299 19.28 2.35 -16.78
C LEU A 299 17.82 1.90 -16.91
N LEU A 300 17.19 2.10 -18.08
CA LEU A 300 15.85 1.60 -18.38
C LEU A 300 15.79 0.05 -18.44
N HIS A 301 16.72 -0.59 -19.15
CA HIS A 301 16.78 -2.05 -19.24
C HIS A 301 17.11 -2.69 -17.88
N ASP A 302 18.08 -2.15 -17.16
CA ASP A 302 18.44 -2.59 -15.81
C ASP A 302 17.26 -2.41 -14.84
N SER A 303 16.54 -1.29 -14.91
CA SER A 303 15.32 -1.07 -14.11
C SER A 303 14.22 -2.07 -14.43
N TRP A 304 13.93 -2.28 -15.72
CA TRP A 304 12.92 -3.24 -16.16
C TRP A 304 13.24 -4.66 -15.67
N LEU A 305 14.49 -5.10 -15.79
CA LEU A 305 14.94 -6.42 -15.35
C LEU A 305 14.88 -6.57 -13.83
N ASN A 306 15.30 -5.54 -13.08
CA ASN A 306 15.22 -5.54 -11.63
C ASN A 306 13.75 -5.60 -11.14
N ILE A 307 12.88 -4.74 -11.68
CA ILE A 307 11.44 -4.73 -11.36
C ILE A 307 10.79 -6.07 -11.75
N PHE A 308 11.10 -6.64 -12.92
CA PHE A 308 10.64 -7.98 -13.31
C PHE A 308 11.03 -9.05 -12.27
N SER A 309 12.27 -9.03 -11.79
CA SER A 309 12.80 -10.03 -10.86
C SER A 309 12.14 -10.05 -9.47
N LEU A 310 11.47 -8.97 -9.04
CA LEU A 310 10.86 -8.84 -7.71
C LEU A 310 9.84 -9.96 -7.39
N MET A 311 9.09 -10.41 -8.40
CA MET A 311 8.10 -11.49 -8.24
C MET A 311 8.63 -12.87 -8.63
N SER A 312 9.88 -12.96 -9.09
CA SER A 312 10.66 -14.18 -9.36
C SER A 312 9.91 -15.21 -10.22
N SER A 313 9.14 -16.12 -9.60
CA SER A 313 8.22 -17.02 -10.29
C SER A 313 6.80 -16.86 -9.72
N PRO A 314 5.76 -16.63 -10.55
CA PRO A 314 4.37 -16.61 -10.08
C PRO A 314 3.94 -17.89 -9.35
N LEU A 315 4.58 -19.03 -9.62
CA LEU A 315 4.31 -20.29 -8.90
C LEU A 315 4.67 -20.22 -7.41
N GLU A 316 5.59 -19.35 -7.00
CA GLU A 316 5.96 -19.16 -5.59
C GLU A 316 4.81 -18.52 -4.80
N ILE A 317 3.94 -17.73 -5.45
CA ILE A 317 2.73 -17.14 -4.84
C ILE A 317 1.81 -18.25 -4.27
N LEU A 318 1.74 -19.40 -4.96
CA LEU A 318 0.95 -20.56 -4.55
C LEU A 318 1.64 -21.42 -3.47
N ASN A 319 2.94 -21.22 -3.24
CA ASN A 319 3.74 -21.97 -2.26
C ASN A 319 3.80 -21.29 -0.88
N HIS A 320 3.27 -20.07 -0.73
CA HIS A 320 3.18 -19.41 0.59
C HIS A 320 2.17 -20.13 1.49
N THR A 321 2.65 -21.00 2.38
CA THR A 321 1.85 -21.48 3.49
C THR A 321 1.56 -20.32 4.46
N PRO A 322 0.28 -19.97 4.74
CA PRO A 322 -0.03 -18.93 5.72
C PRO A 322 0.44 -19.34 7.12
N SER A 323 0.84 -18.36 7.94
CA SER A 323 1.36 -18.66 9.28
C SER A 323 0.23 -19.11 10.23
N MET A 324 0.44 -20.23 10.91
CA MET A 324 -0.55 -20.98 11.70
C MET A 324 -1.00 -20.30 13.02
N GLU A 325 -0.82 -18.98 13.16
CA GLU A 325 -1.04 -18.28 14.43
C GLU A 325 -2.45 -17.68 14.60
N ASN A 326 -3.20 -17.45 13.51
CA ASN A 326 -4.58 -16.94 13.58
C ASN A 326 -5.44 -17.41 12.38
N GLY A 327 -6.34 -18.36 12.60
CA GLY A 327 -7.18 -18.94 11.54
C GLY A 327 -8.15 -17.99 10.81
N SER A 328 -8.35 -16.76 11.31
CA SER A 328 -9.05 -15.68 10.59
C SER A 328 -8.17 -14.97 9.56
N SER A 329 -6.86 -14.88 9.82
CA SER A 329 -5.86 -14.29 8.90
C SER A 329 -5.60 -15.24 7.72
N GLU A 330 -5.37 -16.53 8.02
CA GLU A 330 -5.15 -17.57 6.99
C GLU A 330 -6.27 -17.62 5.94
N LYS A 331 -7.51 -17.30 6.33
CA LYS A 331 -8.65 -17.30 5.41
C LYS A 331 -8.46 -16.26 4.30
N ILE A 332 -8.06 -15.04 4.66
CA ILE A 332 -7.93 -13.91 3.72
C ILE A 332 -6.72 -14.11 2.82
N GLU A 333 -5.61 -14.59 3.37
CA GLU A 333 -4.41 -14.94 2.60
C GLU A 333 -4.72 -16.04 1.57
N ARG A 334 -5.45 -17.10 1.96
CA ARG A 334 -5.90 -18.16 1.04
C ARG A 334 -6.98 -17.70 0.04
N GLU A 335 -7.77 -16.68 0.35
CA GLU A 335 -8.75 -16.10 -0.59
C GLU A 335 -8.10 -15.14 -1.60
N GLN A 336 -6.99 -14.46 -1.25
CA GLN A 336 -6.24 -13.58 -2.15
C GLN A 336 -5.22 -14.32 -3.04
N GLN A 337 -4.63 -15.43 -2.57
CA GLN A 337 -3.61 -16.19 -3.31
C GLN A 337 -3.97 -16.53 -4.78
N PRO A 338 -5.17 -17.05 -5.12
CA PRO A 338 -5.53 -17.33 -6.51
C PRO A 338 -5.60 -16.07 -7.38
N LEU A 339 -5.99 -14.93 -6.79
CA LEU A 339 -6.10 -13.64 -7.46
C LEU A 339 -4.72 -13.02 -7.69
N CYS A 340 -3.83 -13.04 -6.70
CA CYS A 340 -2.42 -12.66 -6.85
C CYS A 340 -1.72 -13.49 -7.94
N PHE A 341 -1.96 -14.81 -7.98
CA PHE A 341 -1.43 -15.68 -9.03
C PHE A 341 -1.99 -15.33 -10.41
N PHE A 342 -3.32 -15.17 -10.53
CA PHE A 342 -3.97 -14.78 -11.78
C PHE A 342 -3.42 -13.46 -12.32
N LEU A 343 -3.36 -12.42 -11.50
CA LEU A 343 -2.78 -11.11 -11.86
C LEU A 343 -1.34 -11.26 -12.35
N ALA A 344 -0.49 -11.98 -11.62
CA ALA A 344 0.92 -12.13 -11.99
C ALA A 344 1.10 -12.85 -13.34
N VAL A 345 0.28 -13.87 -13.63
CA VAL A 345 0.26 -14.54 -14.94
C VAL A 345 -0.29 -13.61 -16.04
N THR A 346 -1.35 -12.85 -15.76
CA THR A 346 -1.92 -11.85 -16.69
C THR A 346 -0.92 -10.73 -17.01
N THR A 347 -0.06 -10.34 -16.06
CA THR A 347 1.04 -9.39 -16.30
C THR A 347 2.06 -9.96 -17.26
N VAL A 348 2.51 -11.20 -17.06
CA VAL A 348 3.43 -11.87 -17.99
C VAL A 348 2.81 -12.03 -19.39
N GLN A 349 1.51 -12.34 -19.48
CA GLN A 349 0.79 -12.34 -20.75
C GLN A 349 0.83 -10.95 -21.42
N ARG A 350 0.46 -9.89 -20.69
CA ARG A 350 0.44 -8.51 -21.21
C ARG A 350 1.82 -8.00 -21.62
N MET A 351 2.91 -8.46 -20.97
CA MET A 351 4.28 -8.21 -21.43
C MET A 351 4.57 -8.84 -22.78
N VAL A 352 4.07 -10.06 -23.03
CA VAL A 352 4.19 -10.74 -24.33
C VAL A 352 3.34 -10.04 -25.39
N ASP A 353 2.12 -9.61 -25.04
CA ASP A 353 1.25 -8.84 -25.95
C ASP A 353 1.87 -7.48 -26.33
N ILE A 354 2.56 -6.82 -25.39
CA ILE A 354 3.39 -5.62 -25.64
C ILE A 354 4.59 -5.96 -26.55
N PHE A 355 5.28 -7.08 -26.34
CA PHE A 355 6.39 -7.51 -27.20
C PHE A 355 5.95 -7.83 -28.66
N TYR A 356 4.67 -8.15 -28.88
CA TYR A 356 4.08 -8.31 -30.21
C TYR A 356 3.41 -7.03 -30.76
N GLY A 357 3.44 -5.91 -30.02
CA GLY A 357 3.00 -4.61 -30.51
C GLY A 357 1.51 -4.30 -30.30
N ASP A 358 0.77 -5.01 -29.45
CA ASP A 358 -0.67 -4.72 -29.27
C ASP A 358 -0.90 -3.44 -28.47
N ASN A 359 -1.35 -2.39 -29.17
CA ASN A 359 -1.75 -1.09 -28.61
C ASN A 359 -2.98 -1.16 -27.68
N ARG A 360 -3.65 -2.31 -27.56
CA ARG A 360 -4.84 -2.50 -26.71
C ARG A 360 -4.52 -2.93 -25.28
N VAL A 361 -3.26 -3.25 -24.97
CA VAL A 361 -2.86 -3.74 -23.65
C VAL A 361 -3.11 -2.70 -22.56
N CYS A 362 -3.93 -3.08 -21.57
CA CYS A 362 -4.29 -2.21 -20.46
C CYS A 362 -3.27 -2.31 -19.32
N ILE A 363 -2.50 -1.22 -19.11
CA ILE A 363 -1.49 -1.12 -18.05
C ILE A 363 -2.10 -1.01 -16.65
N SER A 364 -3.27 -0.35 -16.50
CA SER A 364 -3.71 0.16 -15.19
C SER A 364 -4.05 -0.90 -14.13
N MET A 365 -4.40 -2.12 -14.52
CA MET A 365 -4.57 -3.27 -13.60
C MET A 365 -5.47 -3.02 -12.37
N ASN A 366 -6.51 -2.17 -12.46
CA ASN A 366 -7.55 -2.01 -11.41
C ASN A 366 -8.53 -3.21 -11.36
N GLU A 367 -8.05 -4.45 -11.41
CA GLU A 367 -8.92 -5.63 -11.51
C GLU A 367 -9.52 -6.03 -10.17
N CYS A 368 -8.84 -5.72 -9.06
CA CYS A 368 -9.30 -6.03 -7.73
C CYS A 368 -10.17 -4.94 -7.11
N GLU A 369 -10.00 -3.68 -7.53
CA GLU A 369 -11.00 -2.63 -7.28
C GLU A 369 -12.36 -3.02 -7.91
N ARG A 370 -12.34 -3.61 -9.11
CA ARG A 370 -13.54 -4.14 -9.79
C ARG A 370 -14.08 -5.40 -9.11
N TYR A 371 -13.21 -6.32 -8.71
CA TYR A 371 -13.61 -7.54 -8.00
C TYR A 371 -14.25 -7.22 -6.64
N LEU A 372 -13.60 -6.42 -5.80
CA LEU A 372 -14.12 -5.99 -4.49
C LEU A 372 -15.44 -5.22 -4.63
N ARG A 373 -15.56 -4.36 -5.66
CA ARG A 373 -16.83 -3.69 -5.98
C ARG A 373 -17.92 -4.68 -6.35
N SER A 374 -17.65 -5.65 -7.23
CA SER A 374 -18.64 -6.67 -7.62
C SER A 374 -19.03 -7.61 -6.46
N VAL A 375 -18.09 -7.91 -5.54
CA VAL A 375 -18.39 -8.69 -4.32
C VAL A 375 -19.28 -7.88 -3.37
N ALA A 376 -18.98 -6.59 -3.15
CA ALA A 376 -19.82 -5.71 -2.33
C ALA A 376 -21.21 -5.47 -2.93
N GLU A 377 -21.33 -5.41 -4.26
CA GLU A 377 -22.61 -5.35 -4.98
C GLU A 377 -23.39 -6.67 -4.93
N SER A 378 -22.71 -7.80 -4.67
CA SER A 378 -23.33 -9.13 -4.56
C SER A 378 -23.84 -9.48 -3.15
N THR A 379 -23.37 -8.80 -2.10
CA THR A 379 -23.88 -8.98 -0.74
C THR A 379 -25.31 -8.42 -0.60
N PRO A 380 -26.31 -9.22 -0.17
CA PRO A 380 -27.66 -8.72 0.05
C PRO A 380 -27.68 -7.63 1.14
N PRO A 381 -28.47 -6.55 0.97
CA PRO A 381 -28.57 -5.51 1.98
C PRO A 381 -29.17 -6.07 3.28
N GLU A 382 -28.50 -5.79 4.40
CA GLU A 382 -28.98 -6.19 5.73
C GLU A 382 -30.36 -5.57 6.00
N PRO A 383 -31.36 -6.35 6.47
CA PRO A 383 -32.71 -5.84 6.67
C PRO A 383 -32.71 -4.74 7.75
N PRO A 384 -33.31 -3.56 7.48
CA PRO A 384 -33.18 -2.41 8.37
C PRO A 384 -33.72 -2.70 9.78
N PRO A 385 -33.05 -2.21 10.83
CA PRO A 385 -33.44 -2.50 12.22
C PRO A 385 -34.87 -2.01 12.47
N ARG A 386 -35.71 -2.91 13.00
CA ARG A 386 -37.11 -2.59 13.29
C ARG A 386 -37.18 -1.44 14.31
N ARG A 387 -37.66 -0.29 13.84
CA ARG A 387 -37.78 0.94 14.62
C ARG A 387 -38.87 0.79 15.69
N ASN A 388 -38.48 0.29 16.86
CA ASN A 388 -39.33 0.30 18.06
C ASN A 388 -39.72 1.75 18.38
N GLY A 389 -41.00 2.09 18.20
CA GLY A 389 -41.54 3.38 18.60
C GLY A 389 -41.61 3.49 20.13
N PRO A 390 -41.38 4.68 20.72
CA PRO A 390 -41.51 4.87 22.16
C PRO A 390 -42.97 4.69 22.59
N SER A 391 -43.19 4.00 23.71
CA SER A 391 -44.51 3.84 24.32
C SER A 391 -44.78 5.00 25.29
N SER A 392 -45.95 5.64 25.13
CA SER A 392 -46.62 6.44 26.16
C SER A 392 -48.12 6.54 25.82
N ASP A 393 -48.93 6.44 26.87
CA ASP A 393 -50.40 6.36 26.91
C ASP A 393 -51.14 7.54 26.23
N THR A 394 -52.46 7.56 25.97
CA THR A 394 -53.58 6.91 26.70
C THR A 394 -54.89 6.94 25.88
N ARG A 395 -55.79 5.94 26.04
CA ARG A 395 -57.24 5.93 25.66
C ARG A 395 -57.55 6.12 24.15
N THR A 396 -58.52 5.42 23.54
CA THR A 396 -59.89 5.15 24.01
C THR A 396 -60.47 3.85 23.40
N LEU A 397 -61.53 3.36 24.05
CA LEU A 397 -62.54 2.36 23.61
C LEU A 397 -63.05 2.60 22.15
N SER A 398 -63.64 1.66 21.39
CA SER A 398 -64.15 0.30 21.66
C SER A 398 -64.57 -0.43 20.35
N SER A 399 -65.03 -1.70 20.47
CA SER A 399 -65.82 -2.48 19.47
C SER A 399 -65.03 -3.09 18.28
N LEU A 400 -65.53 -4.12 17.57
CA LEU A 400 -66.15 -5.44 17.87
C LEU A 400 -66.52 -6.10 16.52
N SER A 401 -66.77 -7.41 16.47
CA SER A 401 -67.11 -8.22 15.25
C SER A 401 -65.97 -8.29 14.20
N ALA A 402 -65.57 -9.45 13.68
CA ALA A 402 -66.24 -10.39 12.75
C ALA A 402 -66.54 -9.79 11.36
N GLY A 403 -66.37 -10.49 10.23
CA GLY A 403 -65.81 -11.84 10.02
C GLY A 403 -66.20 -12.41 8.63
N ALA A 404 -65.34 -13.27 8.07
CA ALA A 404 -65.59 -14.18 6.93
C ALA A 404 -65.91 -13.62 5.51
N ASN A 405 -65.23 -14.22 4.52
CA ASN A 405 -65.68 -14.61 3.15
C ASN A 405 -65.77 -13.63 1.94
N ILE A 406 -64.89 -13.91 0.96
CA ILE A 406 -65.17 -14.30 -0.46
C ILE A 406 -66.07 -13.40 -1.37
N ALA A 407 -65.44 -12.78 -2.37
CA ALA A 407 -65.83 -12.66 -3.81
C ALA A 407 -64.63 -12.01 -4.58
N VAL A 408 -64.20 -12.30 -5.82
CA VAL A 408 -64.72 -12.94 -7.07
C VAL A 408 -65.38 -11.98 -8.08
N SER A 409 -64.55 -11.47 -9.00
CA SER A 409 -64.84 -10.90 -10.35
C SER A 409 -63.48 -10.77 -11.10
N VAL A 410 -63.23 -11.09 -12.38
CA VAL A 410 -64.01 -11.22 -13.64
C VAL A 410 -64.45 -9.84 -14.15
N SER A 411 -64.09 -9.31 -15.34
CA SER A 411 -63.70 -9.85 -16.66
C SER A 411 -62.79 -8.83 -17.41
N SER A 412 -62.20 -8.98 -18.62
CA SER A 412 -62.00 -10.07 -19.63
C SER A 412 -61.06 -9.56 -20.77
N THR A 413 -60.75 -10.42 -21.77
CA THR A 413 -60.47 -10.10 -23.21
C THR A 413 -59.22 -9.25 -23.59
N SER A 414 -58.50 -9.51 -24.71
CA SER A 414 -58.60 -10.57 -25.73
C SER A 414 -57.39 -10.62 -26.69
N SER A 415 -57.06 -11.82 -27.23
CA SER A 415 -56.51 -12.12 -28.59
C SER A 415 -55.20 -11.46 -29.09
N SER A 416 -54.39 -12.05 -29.98
CA SER A 416 -54.09 -13.43 -30.43
C SER A 416 -52.94 -13.34 -31.45
N SER A 417 -51.97 -14.25 -31.54
CA SER A 417 -52.10 -15.47 -32.35
C SER A 417 -50.80 -16.31 -32.34
N GLY A 418 -50.92 -17.61 -32.63
CA GLY A 418 -49.84 -18.52 -33.05
C GLY A 418 -50.17 -19.09 -34.44
N PRO A 419 -49.74 -20.31 -34.84
CA PRO A 419 -49.08 -21.38 -34.07
C PRO A 419 -47.55 -21.39 -34.37
N SER A 420 -46.72 -22.45 -34.38
CA SER A 420 -46.92 -23.91 -34.37
C SER A 420 -45.69 -24.68 -33.86
N ARG A 421 -45.64 -26.00 -34.08
CA ARG A 421 -44.61 -26.96 -33.62
C ARG A 421 -44.22 -27.91 -34.77
N THR A 422 -42.99 -28.42 -34.75
CA THR A 422 -42.72 -29.84 -35.08
C THR A 422 -41.66 -30.39 -34.13
N ASN A 423 -41.63 -31.71 -33.96
CA ASN A 423 -40.76 -32.45 -33.05
C ASN A 423 -40.04 -33.54 -33.87
N SER A 424 -38.78 -33.84 -33.57
CA SER A 424 -38.16 -35.10 -34.05
C SER A 424 -37.00 -35.54 -33.15
N ASP A 425 -37.19 -36.64 -32.44
CA ASP A 425 -36.11 -37.41 -31.82
C ASP A 425 -35.28 -38.15 -32.88
N MET A 426 -33.98 -38.38 -32.61
CA MET A 426 -33.33 -39.58 -33.13
C MET A 426 -32.29 -40.16 -32.16
N LYS A 427 -32.13 -41.48 -32.21
CA LYS A 427 -31.46 -42.29 -31.18
C LYS A 427 -29.99 -42.54 -31.48
N ALA A 428 -29.18 -42.44 -30.41
CA ALA A 428 -28.11 -43.34 -29.96
C ALA A 428 -27.01 -43.80 -30.96
N HIS A 429 -25.81 -43.99 -30.40
CA HIS A 429 -25.13 -45.29 -30.50
C HIS A 429 -24.31 -45.56 -29.22
N ARG A 430 -24.11 -46.83 -28.87
CA ARG A 430 -23.40 -47.28 -27.66
C ARG A 430 -22.61 -48.55 -27.95
N THR A 431 -21.35 -48.40 -28.39
CA THR A 431 -20.34 -49.46 -28.24
C THR A 431 -19.73 -49.37 -26.83
N THR A 432 -18.92 -50.36 -26.41
CA THR A 432 -18.75 -50.66 -24.98
C THR A 432 -17.59 -51.64 -24.72
N ARG A 433 -17.04 -51.60 -23.49
CA ARG A 433 -16.04 -52.52 -22.89
C ARG A 433 -14.60 -52.39 -23.45
N MET A 434 -13.54 -52.90 -22.79
CA MET A 434 -13.47 -53.82 -21.63
C MET A 434 -12.25 -53.57 -20.71
N SER A 435 -12.35 -54.00 -19.44
CA SER A 435 -11.29 -54.50 -18.53
C SER A 435 -10.03 -53.66 -18.23
N ASP A 436 -9.76 -53.32 -16.96
CA ASP A 436 -9.34 -54.17 -15.81
C ASP A 436 -7.88 -54.63 -15.83
N ARG A 437 -7.06 -54.03 -14.95
CA ARG A 437 -6.16 -54.81 -14.08
C ARG A 437 -5.75 -54.05 -12.82
N SER A 438 -5.93 -54.70 -11.67
CA SER A 438 -5.43 -54.22 -10.36
C SER A 438 -4.51 -55.27 -9.74
N MET A 439 -3.31 -54.86 -9.33
CA MET A 439 -2.43 -55.48 -8.32
C MET A 439 -1.50 -54.36 -7.80
N LYS A 440 -1.50 -54.00 -6.51
CA LYS A 440 -1.05 -54.73 -5.30
C LYS A 440 0.47 -54.65 -5.04
N GLY A 441 0.83 -53.91 -3.97
CA GLY A 441 1.91 -54.26 -3.04
C GLY A 441 3.27 -53.61 -3.28
N GLY A 442 3.86 -53.01 -2.23
CA GLY A 442 5.21 -52.46 -2.26
C GLY A 442 5.50 -51.45 -1.13
N VAL A 443 5.64 -51.93 0.11
CA VAL A 443 6.16 -51.12 1.24
C VAL A 443 7.70 -51.23 1.25
N PRO A 444 8.46 -50.14 1.48
CA PRO A 444 9.91 -50.14 1.32
C PRO A 444 10.68 -50.75 2.50
N PRO A 445 11.90 -51.28 2.26
CA PRO A 445 12.87 -51.63 3.32
C PRO A 445 13.63 -50.38 3.83
N PRO A 446 14.20 -50.41 5.05
CA PRO A 446 14.82 -49.25 5.69
C PRO A 446 16.34 -49.13 5.50
N ILE A 447 16.81 -47.89 5.70
CA ILE A 447 18.07 -47.45 6.35
C ILE A 447 19.16 -48.52 6.51
N ALA A 448 20.32 -48.27 5.87
CA ALA A 448 21.61 -48.79 6.29
C ALA A 448 22.54 -47.61 6.63
N ILE A 449 23.02 -47.58 7.87
CA ILE A 449 24.12 -46.68 8.30
C ILE A 449 25.43 -47.41 8.03
N HIS A 450 26.42 -46.79 7.41
CA HIS A 450 27.82 -46.97 7.77
C HIS A 450 28.77 -45.95 7.13
N SER A 451 29.72 -45.48 7.95
CA SER A 451 31.04 -44.93 7.59
C SER A 451 31.09 -43.72 6.67
#